data_AF-A0A7S3MFE9-F1
#
_entry.id   AF-A0A7S3MFE9-F1
#
_cell.length_a   1.000
_cell.length_b   1.000
_cell.length_c   1.000
_cell.angle_alpha   90.00
_cell.angle_beta   90.00
_cell.angle_gamma   90.00
#
_symmetry.space_group_name_H-M   'P 1'
#
loop_
_entity.id
_entity.type
_entity.pdbx_description
1 polymer ?
#
loop_
_entity_poly.entity_id
_entity_poly.type
_entity_poly.pdbx_seq_one_letter_code
_entity_poly.pdbx_strand_id
1 'polypeptide(L)'
;AGEEQFARMGELVMTLKRDADTHEIWGTLSTSEHRKTNANMQKHLLELMENCRKLREVLKFDESHEPVVATQNILRNLGCFDLCMSLVQLISTIDKENPFAENHVNTRYLALLSNRLLYWFVLDNPANQAIAFTKLSYFIKTVDAKIESDRVLSAIFRNNITLMEGVSKKVIGEFVELICNVGRFPQYLSLMSSIICVGEKNVIENQYEVIKHMSSPENVKKVVQYFVPVNHPSYAKKVALMAPYLQVKDVAVEALPSDLAYHLELISLLSSCTVGTSGMTTIEAKVQSMFNFVDVVDAILDPNSILLAKIRLGLFLYNAMLDVETLLPAVKDADCIWKLLASSVDVFSFAKDELRQIEKNGWAHPSSNRQKIEYVIVCLHVVHSYFSAYYDYTIFKPEVGQIALGVERITLKEGPANEIIRSLFLKIASIYEMVSPLLAEEHHQLLYHTLVALNNASKEKVVAEVEDIHTGLIRAAEDYSVHSVDQNAFKTYDDFRRALTNNAQVTELVDGQVQEFIKKIEQIPWKKVNCSANVRFEPLIEKIVAHVRGSISVVIHGDEAIKSITPM
;
A
#
# COMPACT_ATOMS: atom_id res chain seq x y z
N ALA A 1 -30.86 1.34 -2.92
CA ALA A 1 -29.59 1.03 -2.24
C ALA A 1 -28.98 2.29 -1.60
N GLY A 2 -28.68 3.35 -2.36
CA GLY A 2 -28.04 4.58 -1.81
C GLY A 2 -28.86 5.34 -0.76
N GLU A 3 -30.17 5.53 -0.96
CA GLU A 3 -31.04 6.23 -0.01
C GLU A 3 -31.23 5.46 1.32
N GLU A 4 -31.35 4.14 1.24
CA GLU A 4 -31.50 3.26 2.40
C GLU A 4 -30.22 3.24 3.25
N GLN A 5 -29.05 3.21 2.59
CA GLN A 5 -27.76 3.31 3.27
C GLN A 5 -27.57 4.68 3.92
N PHE A 6 -27.97 5.77 3.24
CA PHE A 6 -27.95 7.12 3.81
C PHE A 6 -28.85 7.23 5.05
N ALA A 7 -30.09 6.74 4.97
CA ALA A 7 -31.03 6.76 6.09
C ALA A 7 -30.48 6.00 7.30
N ARG A 8 -29.97 4.78 7.08
CA ARG A 8 -29.35 3.97 8.14
C ARG A 8 -28.15 4.65 8.79
N MET A 9 -27.23 5.20 7.99
CA MET A 9 -26.08 5.92 8.54
C MET A 9 -26.50 7.20 9.28
N GLY A 10 -27.54 7.87 8.80
CA GLY A 10 -28.18 9.00 9.49
C GLY A 10 -28.68 8.63 10.88
N GLU A 11 -29.43 7.53 10.99
CA GLU A 11 -29.94 7.02 12.27
C GLU A 11 -28.81 6.66 13.24
N LEU A 12 -27.74 6.02 12.75
CA LEU A 12 -26.57 5.67 13.56
C LEU A 12 -25.87 6.92 14.09
N VAL A 13 -25.58 7.89 13.24
CA VAL A 13 -24.91 9.14 13.65
C VAL A 13 -25.78 9.94 14.63
N MET A 14 -27.09 10.02 14.39
CA MET A 14 -28.01 10.69 15.31
C MET A 14 -28.08 10.02 16.68
N THR A 15 -28.10 8.68 16.71
CA THR A 15 -28.06 7.91 17.96
C THR A 15 -26.75 8.15 18.70
N LEU A 16 -25.61 8.09 17.98
CA LEU A 16 -24.30 8.35 18.55
C LEU A 16 -24.17 9.78 19.11
N LYS A 17 -24.74 10.79 18.45
CA LYS A 17 -24.77 12.17 18.96
C LYS A 17 -25.51 12.26 20.29
N ARG A 18 -26.73 11.72 20.35
CA ARG A 18 -27.51 11.72 21.59
C ARG A 18 -26.78 11.00 22.73
N ASP A 19 -26.18 9.85 22.43
CA ASP A 19 -25.46 9.06 23.42
C ASP A 19 -24.16 9.78 23.84
N ALA A 20 -23.45 10.46 22.93
CA ALA A 20 -22.29 11.29 23.24
C ALA A 20 -22.64 12.48 24.15
N ASP A 21 -23.73 13.20 23.87
CA ASP A 21 -24.19 14.35 24.66
C ASP A 21 -24.58 13.96 26.10
N THR A 22 -24.93 12.69 26.32
CA THR A 22 -25.30 12.15 27.64
C THR A 22 -24.17 11.38 28.32
N HIS A 23 -22.94 11.42 27.78
CA HIS A 23 -21.80 10.66 28.29
C HIS A 23 -21.47 10.97 29.77
N GLU A 24 -21.68 12.20 30.25
CA GLU A 24 -21.47 12.54 31.66
C GLU A 24 -22.33 11.69 32.62
N ILE A 25 -23.50 11.23 32.14
CA ILE A 25 -24.45 10.45 32.93
C ILE A 25 -24.05 8.97 32.91
N TRP A 26 -23.95 8.39 31.71
CA TRP A 26 -23.75 6.94 31.56
C TRP A 26 -22.28 6.50 31.56
N GLY A 27 -21.33 7.42 31.32
CA GLY A 27 -19.90 7.13 31.24
C GLY A 27 -19.29 6.59 32.55
N THR A 28 -19.99 6.76 33.68
CA THR A 28 -19.65 6.15 34.98
C THR A 28 -19.87 4.64 35.04
N LEU A 29 -20.61 4.07 34.08
CA LEU A 29 -20.92 2.63 33.97
C LEU A 29 -21.58 2.01 35.21
N SER A 30 -22.26 2.82 36.02
CA SER A 30 -22.84 2.39 37.30
C SER A 30 -24.06 1.47 37.15
N THR A 31 -24.80 1.54 36.04
CA THR A 31 -26.02 0.74 35.82
C THR A 31 -25.88 -0.22 34.63
N SER A 32 -26.76 -1.23 34.56
CA SER A 32 -26.82 -2.13 33.40
C SER A 32 -27.21 -1.40 32.11
N GLU A 33 -28.06 -0.36 32.22
CA GLU A 33 -28.43 0.49 31.10
C GLU A 33 -27.23 1.29 30.58
N HIS A 34 -26.41 1.86 31.48
CA HIS A 34 -25.18 2.57 31.09
C HIS A 34 -24.23 1.67 30.31
N ARG A 35 -24.06 0.42 30.76
CA ARG A 35 -23.22 -0.58 30.09
C ARG A 35 -23.78 -0.96 28.71
N LYS A 36 -25.11 -1.03 28.58
CA LYS A 36 -25.78 -1.28 27.30
C LYS A 36 -25.60 -0.12 26.32
N THR A 37 -25.76 1.12 26.76
CA THR A 37 -25.50 2.32 25.95
C THR A 37 -24.05 2.34 25.45
N ASN A 38 -23.10 2.09 26.35
CA ASN A 38 -21.69 1.99 26.00
C ASN A 38 -21.41 0.91 24.94
N ALA A 39 -21.94 -0.30 25.11
CA ALA A 39 -21.78 -1.39 24.14
C ALA A 39 -22.37 -1.04 22.77
N ASN A 40 -23.54 -0.39 22.74
CA ASN A 40 -24.17 0.09 21.50
C ASN A 40 -23.32 1.16 20.82
N MET A 41 -22.77 2.10 21.58
CA MET A 41 -21.90 3.15 21.07
C MET A 41 -20.64 2.59 20.41
N GLN A 42 -19.96 1.65 21.08
CA GLN A 42 -18.79 0.96 20.52
C GLN A 42 -19.16 0.23 19.22
N LYS A 43 -20.29 -0.49 19.21
CA LYS A 43 -20.79 -1.19 18.01
C LYS A 43 -21.07 -0.23 16.86
N HIS A 44 -21.76 0.88 17.10
CA HIS A 44 -22.11 1.85 16.06
C HIS A 44 -20.86 2.55 15.50
N LEU A 45 -19.88 2.90 16.33
CA LEU A 45 -18.60 3.46 15.86
C LEU A 45 -17.86 2.48 14.94
N LEU A 46 -17.80 1.20 15.31
CA LEU A 46 -17.21 0.15 14.48
C LEU A 46 -18.00 -0.05 13.18
N GLU A 47 -19.34 -0.05 13.22
CA GLU A 47 -20.18 -0.18 12.03
C GLU A 47 -19.95 0.96 11.03
N LEU A 48 -19.88 2.21 11.50
CA LEU A 48 -19.56 3.35 10.66
C LEU A 48 -18.14 3.27 10.08
N MET A 49 -17.19 2.75 10.86
CA MET A 49 -15.81 2.56 10.41
C MET A 49 -15.73 1.51 9.30
N GLU A 50 -16.41 0.37 9.45
CA GLU A 50 -16.47 -0.66 8.40
C GLU A 50 -17.12 -0.13 7.13
N ASN A 51 -18.17 0.69 7.23
CA ASN A 51 -18.81 1.31 6.07
C ASN A 51 -17.90 2.30 5.31
N CYS A 52 -16.86 2.82 5.98
CA CYS A 52 -15.89 3.75 5.37
C CYS A 52 -14.77 3.04 4.61
N ARG A 53 -14.67 1.72 4.66
CA ARG A 53 -13.57 0.97 4.03
C ARG A 53 -14.07 -0.21 3.23
N LYS A 54 -13.31 -0.59 2.20
CA LYS A 54 -13.52 -1.84 1.46
C LYS A 54 -12.17 -2.52 1.21
N LEU A 55 -12.19 -3.83 0.98
CA LEU A 55 -10.96 -4.58 0.69
C LEU A 55 -10.38 -4.12 -0.65
N ARG A 56 -9.06 -3.94 -0.73
CA ARG A 56 -8.38 -3.64 -1.99
C ARG A 56 -8.27 -4.89 -2.85
N GLU A 57 -8.51 -4.72 -4.14
CA GLU A 57 -8.29 -5.76 -5.15
C GLU A 57 -6.86 -5.71 -5.72
N VAL A 58 -6.35 -4.49 -5.93
CA VAL A 58 -4.99 -4.25 -6.43
C VAL A 58 -4.02 -4.11 -5.27
N LEU A 59 -2.83 -4.70 -5.41
CA LEU A 59 -1.74 -4.61 -4.46
C LEU A 59 -1.28 -3.16 -4.31
N LYS A 60 -1.19 -2.70 -3.07
CA LYS A 60 -0.55 -1.43 -2.70
C LYS A 60 0.12 -1.54 -1.35
N PHE A 61 1.42 -1.34 -1.27
CA PHE A 61 2.21 -1.67 -0.07
C PHE A 61 1.54 -1.23 1.25
N ASP A 62 1.51 -2.13 2.24
CA ASP A 62 0.90 -1.95 3.57
C ASP A 62 -0.62 -1.68 3.62
N GLU A 63 -1.29 -1.60 2.47
CA GLU A 63 -2.71 -1.27 2.40
C GLU A 63 -3.57 -2.47 2.00
N SER A 64 -4.29 -3.04 2.97
CA SER A 64 -5.28 -4.10 2.72
C SER A 64 -6.66 -3.56 2.35
N HIS A 65 -6.96 -2.33 2.76
CA HIS A 65 -8.26 -1.69 2.58
C HIS A 65 -8.11 -0.30 1.98
N GLU A 66 -9.18 0.16 1.33
CA GLU A 66 -9.28 1.49 0.74
C GLU A 66 -10.52 2.23 1.22
N PRO A 67 -10.46 3.57 1.29
CA PRO A 67 -11.59 4.37 1.74
C PRO A 67 -12.74 4.37 0.73
N VAL A 68 -13.96 4.43 1.24
CA VAL A 68 -15.20 4.57 0.44
C VAL A 68 -15.63 6.04 0.44
N VAL A 69 -15.22 6.77 -0.59
CA VAL A 69 -15.41 8.23 -0.71
C VAL A 69 -16.88 8.66 -0.57
N ALA A 70 -17.81 7.89 -1.13
CA ALA A 70 -19.24 8.15 -0.98
C ALA A 70 -19.69 8.14 0.49
N THR A 71 -19.27 7.12 1.26
CA THR A 71 -19.57 7.03 2.70
C THR A 71 -18.94 8.18 3.47
N GLN A 72 -17.67 8.51 3.21
CA GLN A 72 -16.98 9.62 3.86
C GLN A 72 -17.72 10.95 3.67
N ASN A 73 -18.21 11.22 2.46
CA ASN A 73 -18.97 12.43 2.16
C ASN A 73 -20.32 12.47 2.88
N ILE A 74 -21.02 11.33 2.96
CA ILE A 74 -22.28 11.21 3.71
C ILE A 74 -22.02 11.50 5.20
N LEU A 75 -21.02 10.87 5.80
CA LEU A 75 -20.66 11.09 7.20
C LEU A 75 -20.24 12.54 7.48
N ARG A 76 -19.60 13.22 6.52
CA ARG A 76 -19.25 14.63 6.66
C ARG A 76 -20.52 15.46 6.80
N ASN A 77 -21.48 15.24 5.89
CA ASN A 77 -22.75 15.96 5.87
C ASN A 77 -23.62 15.67 7.10
N LEU A 78 -23.49 14.47 7.68
CA LEU A 78 -24.16 14.10 8.93
C LEU A 78 -23.48 14.66 10.19
N GLY A 79 -22.34 15.35 10.07
CA GLY A 79 -21.59 15.92 11.19
C GLY A 79 -20.88 14.85 12.04
N CYS A 80 -20.38 13.79 11.40
CA CYS A 80 -19.64 12.73 12.08
C CYS A 80 -18.30 13.21 12.64
N PHE A 81 -17.64 14.17 11.98
CA PHE A 81 -16.35 14.70 12.45
C PHE A 81 -16.47 15.35 13.84
N ASP A 82 -17.44 16.25 14.03
CA ASP A 82 -17.64 16.94 15.30
C ASP A 82 -18.04 15.98 16.42
N LEU A 83 -18.84 14.96 16.10
CA LEU A 83 -19.17 13.86 17.01
C LEU A 83 -17.91 13.11 17.45
N CYS A 84 -17.05 12.68 16.52
CA CYS A 84 -15.83 11.97 16.90
C CYS A 84 -14.90 12.88 17.72
N MET A 85 -14.79 14.16 17.36
CA MET A 85 -13.99 15.11 18.12
C MET A 85 -14.52 15.34 19.54
N SER A 86 -15.83 15.39 19.76
CA SER A 86 -16.39 15.54 21.12
C SER A 86 -16.01 14.34 21.99
N LEU A 87 -16.04 13.13 21.45
CA LEU A 87 -15.64 11.90 22.14
C LEU A 87 -14.15 11.83 22.42
N VAL A 88 -13.33 12.19 21.43
CA VAL A 88 -11.88 12.22 21.60
C VAL A 88 -11.49 13.24 22.66
N GLN A 89 -12.18 14.38 22.74
CA GLN A 89 -11.93 15.41 23.76
C GLN A 89 -12.25 14.95 25.19
N LEU A 90 -13.12 13.95 25.38
CA LEU A 90 -13.40 13.39 26.72
C LEU A 90 -12.17 12.82 27.41
N ILE A 91 -11.08 12.50 26.70
CA ILE A 91 -9.84 12.06 27.35
C ILE A 91 -9.30 13.09 28.34
N SER A 92 -9.60 14.38 28.19
CA SER A 92 -9.15 15.41 29.13
C SER A 92 -9.84 15.31 30.49
N THR A 93 -10.97 14.60 30.58
CA THR A 93 -11.68 14.36 31.85
C THR A 93 -11.14 13.14 32.60
N ILE A 94 -10.19 12.40 32.02
CA ILE A 94 -9.57 11.26 32.69
C ILE A 94 -8.68 11.76 33.81
N ASP A 95 -8.96 11.30 35.03
CA ASP A 95 -8.11 11.56 36.18
C ASP A 95 -6.73 10.94 35.98
N LYS A 96 -5.69 11.77 36.13
CA LYS A 96 -4.29 11.36 36.00
C LYS A 96 -3.82 10.53 37.19
N GLU A 97 -4.44 10.68 38.36
CA GLU A 97 -4.10 9.93 39.57
C GLU A 97 -4.71 8.52 39.56
N ASN A 98 -5.86 8.36 38.90
CA ASN A 98 -6.52 7.07 38.72
C ASN A 98 -6.87 6.76 37.26
N PRO A 99 -5.87 6.64 36.36
CA PRO A 99 -6.09 6.53 34.91
C PRO A 99 -6.60 5.14 34.46
N PHE A 100 -6.69 4.19 35.41
CA PHE A 100 -7.10 2.80 35.18
C PHE A 100 -8.48 2.47 35.77
N ALA A 101 -9.19 3.47 36.32
CA ALA A 101 -10.58 3.30 36.71
C ALA A 101 -11.42 2.83 35.50
N GLU A 102 -12.43 2.00 35.75
CA GLU A 102 -13.24 1.37 34.70
C GLU A 102 -13.84 2.39 33.72
N ASN A 103 -14.39 3.49 34.25
CA ASN A 103 -14.92 4.60 33.47
C ASN A 103 -13.84 5.28 32.63
N HIS A 104 -12.62 5.50 33.14
CA HIS A 104 -11.53 6.13 32.40
C HIS A 104 -10.98 5.23 31.28
N VAL A 105 -10.86 3.93 31.54
CA VAL A 105 -10.50 2.95 30.52
C VAL A 105 -11.55 2.94 29.40
N ASN A 106 -12.83 3.01 29.78
CA ASN A 106 -13.92 3.10 28.82
C ASN A 106 -13.87 4.37 27.97
N THR A 107 -13.73 5.55 28.58
CA THR A 107 -13.60 6.83 27.87
C THR A 107 -12.43 6.79 26.88
N ARG A 108 -11.28 6.26 27.29
CA ARG A 108 -10.11 6.10 26.41
C ARG A 108 -10.41 5.17 25.24
N TYR A 109 -11.15 4.09 25.47
CA TYR A 109 -11.52 3.15 24.41
C TYR A 109 -12.52 3.77 23.41
N LEU A 110 -13.48 4.58 23.85
CA LEU A 110 -14.37 5.32 22.96
C LEU A 110 -13.62 6.35 22.11
N ALA A 111 -12.65 7.06 22.70
CA ALA A 111 -11.77 7.97 21.97
C ALA A 111 -10.89 7.22 20.94
N LEU A 112 -10.36 6.05 21.30
CA LEU A 112 -9.63 5.17 20.37
C LEU A 112 -10.51 4.78 19.17
N LEU A 113 -11.73 4.29 19.40
CA LEU A 113 -12.65 3.91 18.32
C LEU A 113 -13.02 5.12 17.45
N SER A 114 -13.20 6.29 18.06
CA SER A 114 -13.48 7.54 17.35
C SER A 114 -12.32 7.95 16.45
N ASN A 115 -11.07 7.84 16.92
CA ASN A 115 -9.89 8.09 16.08
C ASN A 115 -9.74 7.07 14.95
N ARG A 116 -10.07 5.79 15.17
CA ARG A 116 -10.08 4.78 14.09
C ARG A 116 -11.13 5.09 13.02
N LEU A 117 -12.31 5.55 13.43
CA LEU A 117 -13.32 6.05 12.48
C LEU A 117 -12.81 7.32 11.76
N LEU A 118 -12.21 8.26 12.49
CA LEU A 118 -11.64 9.48 11.90
C LEU A 118 -10.52 9.19 10.89
N TYR A 119 -9.67 8.20 11.14
CA TYR A 119 -8.65 7.76 10.19
C TYR A 119 -9.29 7.43 8.84
N TRP A 120 -10.28 6.53 8.80
CA TRP A 120 -10.97 6.16 7.57
C TRP A 120 -11.85 7.26 7.00
N PHE A 121 -12.39 8.14 7.85
CA PHE A 121 -13.15 9.31 7.42
C PHE A 121 -12.28 10.32 6.67
N VAL A 122 -11.02 10.49 7.09
CA VAL A 122 -10.10 11.50 6.58
C VAL A 122 -9.26 10.98 5.40
N LEU A 123 -8.88 9.70 5.41
CA LEU A 123 -7.96 9.09 4.45
C LEU A 123 -8.36 9.36 2.98
N ASP A 124 -7.41 9.87 2.19
CA ASP A 124 -7.57 10.18 0.75
C ASP A 124 -8.81 11.04 0.39
N ASN A 125 -9.26 11.91 1.30
CA ASN A 125 -10.39 12.82 1.06
C ASN A 125 -10.02 14.29 1.36
N PRO A 126 -9.67 15.10 0.34
CA PRO A 126 -9.16 16.46 0.53
C PRO A 126 -10.06 17.39 1.37
N ALA A 127 -11.38 17.27 1.22
CA ALA A 127 -12.33 18.07 1.98
C ALA A 127 -12.39 17.66 3.46
N ASN A 128 -12.33 16.37 3.76
CA ASN A 128 -12.29 15.89 5.15
C ASN A 128 -10.92 16.14 5.80
N GLN A 129 -9.84 16.03 5.02
CA GLN A 129 -8.48 16.41 5.44
C GLN A 129 -8.39 17.88 5.83
N ALA A 130 -8.98 18.78 5.05
CA ALA A 130 -9.01 20.21 5.39
C ALA A 130 -9.70 20.46 6.75
N ILE A 131 -10.82 19.77 7.03
CA ILE A 131 -11.53 19.87 8.31
C ILE A 131 -10.64 19.35 9.45
N ALA A 132 -10.05 18.16 9.29
CA ALA A 132 -9.19 17.55 10.30
C ALA A 132 -7.91 18.36 10.56
N PHE A 133 -7.34 19.00 9.52
CA PHE A 133 -6.19 19.89 9.62
C PHE A 133 -6.44 21.09 10.53
N THR A 134 -7.68 21.61 10.61
CA THR A 134 -8.02 22.67 11.57
C THR A 134 -7.84 22.26 13.03
N LYS A 135 -7.81 20.95 13.32
CA LYS A 135 -7.59 20.36 14.64
C LYS A 135 -6.21 19.71 14.77
N LEU A 136 -5.27 19.96 13.85
CA LEU A 136 -3.93 19.35 13.84
C LEU A 136 -3.22 19.46 15.19
N SER A 137 -3.22 20.63 15.81
CA SER A 137 -2.56 20.84 17.12
C SER A 137 -3.14 19.97 18.24
N TYR A 138 -4.40 19.57 18.14
CA TYR A 138 -5.00 18.65 19.12
C TYR A 138 -4.41 17.25 18.95
N PHE A 139 -4.41 16.71 17.73
CA PHE A 139 -3.89 15.37 17.45
C PHE A 139 -2.39 15.24 17.79
N ILE A 140 -1.60 16.29 17.57
CA ILE A 140 -0.19 16.35 18.01
C ILE A 140 -0.09 16.22 19.54
N LYS A 141 -0.86 17.01 20.29
CA LYS A 141 -0.86 16.98 21.76
C LYS A 141 -1.34 15.66 22.35
N THR A 142 -2.14 14.90 21.62
CA THR A 142 -2.74 13.64 22.07
C THR A 142 -2.08 12.40 21.46
N VAL A 143 -0.88 12.53 20.87
CA VAL A 143 -0.13 11.40 20.31
C VAL A 143 0.18 10.35 21.39
N ASP A 144 0.49 10.78 22.61
CA ASP A 144 0.80 9.92 23.76
C ASP A 144 -0.41 9.41 24.55
N ALA A 145 -1.62 9.82 24.17
CA ALA A 145 -2.84 9.47 24.90
C ALA A 145 -3.29 8.01 24.71
N LYS A 146 -2.55 7.21 23.91
CA LYS A 146 -2.86 5.81 23.58
C LYS A 146 -4.25 5.62 22.93
N ILE A 147 -4.59 6.54 22.03
CA ILE A 147 -5.85 6.56 21.29
C ILE A 147 -5.64 6.58 19.77
N GLU A 148 -4.46 6.23 19.28
CA GLU A 148 -4.14 6.20 17.83
C GLU A 148 -4.29 7.58 17.13
N SER A 149 -3.99 8.69 17.81
CA SER A 149 -4.02 10.03 17.21
C SER A 149 -3.02 10.16 16.05
N ASP A 150 -1.90 9.43 16.12
CA ASP A 150 -0.88 9.32 15.08
C ASP A 150 -1.44 8.83 13.74
N ARG A 151 -2.40 7.89 13.76
CA ARG A 151 -3.05 7.43 12.53
C ARG A 151 -3.86 8.54 11.87
N VAL A 152 -4.61 9.31 12.66
CA VAL A 152 -5.37 10.46 12.13
C VAL A 152 -4.43 11.52 11.59
N LEU A 153 -3.29 11.79 12.26
CA LEU A 153 -2.23 12.67 11.74
C LEU A 153 -1.77 12.20 10.36
N SER A 154 -1.48 10.91 10.19
CA SER A 154 -1.09 10.37 8.89
C SER A 154 -2.17 10.53 7.81
N ALA A 155 -3.44 10.29 8.16
CA ALA A 155 -4.55 10.43 7.22
C ALA A 155 -4.76 11.89 6.76
N ILE A 156 -4.54 12.88 7.64
CA ILE A 156 -4.66 14.31 7.31
C ILE A 156 -3.80 14.68 6.10
N PHE A 157 -2.58 14.14 6.03
CA PHE A 157 -1.61 14.51 4.99
C PHE A 157 -1.62 13.58 3.79
N ARG A 158 -2.15 12.35 3.91
CA ARG A 158 -2.09 11.32 2.86
C ARG A 158 -2.50 11.88 1.49
N ASN A 159 -1.60 11.79 0.50
CA ASN A 159 -1.82 12.25 -0.87
C ASN A 159 -2.26 13.73 -1.01
N ASN A 160 -1.92 14.59 -0.04
CA ASN A 160 -2.31 16.00 -0.03
C ASN A 160 -1.10 16.94 0.12
N ILE A 161 -0.42 17.22 -1.00
CA ILE A 161 0.81 18.03 -1.04
C ILE A 161 0.60 19.42 -0.41
N THR A 162 -0.54 20.07 -0.65
CA THR A 162 -0.82 21.40 -0.10
C THR A 162 -0.79 21.43 1.43
N LEU A 163 -1.37 20.42 2.08
CA LEU A 163 -1.33 20.32 3.54
C LEU A 163 0.07 19.91 4.03
N MET A 164 0.78 19.05 3.31
CA MET A 164 2.15 18.67 3.64
C MET A 164 3.09 19.88 3.62
N GLU A 165 3.01 20.73 2.61
CA GLU A 165 3.81 21.95 2.50
C GLU A 165 3.44 22.97 3.58
N GLY A 166 2.16 23.07 3.93
CA GLY A 166 1.62 23.98 4.93
C GLY A 166 1.90 23.62 6.39
N VAL A 167 2.48 22.44 6.67
CA VAL A 167 2.81 22.05 8.05
C VAL A 167 3.97 22.89 8.59
N SER A 168 3.86 23.33 9.84
CA SER A 168 4.95 24.07 10.51
C SER A 168 6.16 23.15 10.69
N LYS A 169 7.31 23.55 10.12
CA LYS A 169 8.57 22.79 10.24
C LYS A 169 9.03 22.63 11.69
N LYS A 170 8.60 23.51 12.61
CA LYS A 170 8.89 23.37 14.05
C LYS A 170 8.38 22.05 14.64
N VAL A 171 7.25 21.57 14.15
CA VAL A 171 6.64 20.31 14.61
C VAL A 171 7.57 19.13 14.32
N ILE A 172 8.33 19.16 13.21
CA ILE A 172 9.32 18.11 12.89
C ILE A 172 10.37 18.03 14.00
N GLY A 173 10.91 19.18 14.42
CA GLY A 173 11.85 19.26 15.54
C GLY A 173 11.26 18.74 16.85
N GLU A 174 10.03 19.12 17.19
CA GLU A 174 9.32 18.67 18.39
C GLU A 174 9.18 17.13 18.43
N PHE A 175 8.85 16.49 17.31
CA PHE A 175 8.75 15.03 17.22
C PHE A 175 10.11 14.33 17.35
N VAL A 176 11.18 14.91 16.82
CA VAL A 176 12.55 14.39 17.04
C VAL A 176 12.97 14.54 18.50
N GLU A 177 12.60 15.65 19.16
CA GLU A 177 12.82 15.83 20.59
C GLU A 177 12.07 14.79 21.45
N LEU A 178 10.82 14.44 21.08
CA LEU A 178 10.09 13.34 21.73
C LEU A 178 10.85 12.02 21.63
N ILE A 179 11.41 11.69 20.46
CA ILE A 179 12.24 10.49 20.26
C ILE A 179 13.48 10.53 21.16
N CYS A 180 14.16 11.68 21.21
CA CYS A 180 15.41 11.85 21.96
C CYS A 180 15.23 11.87 23.48
N ASN A 181 14.10 12.38 23.99
CA ASN A 181 13.90 12.66 25.41
C ASN A 181 12.92 11.69 26.09
N VAL A 182 11.90 11.22 25.37
CA VAL A 182 10.87 10.32 25.93
C VAL A 182 11.18 8.87 25.58
N GLY A 183 11.52 8.60 24.32
CA GLY A 183 11.89 7.27 23.86
C GLY A 183 11.49 6.99 22.42
N ARG A 184 11.90 5.81 21.94
CA ARG A 184 11.74 5.38 20.55
C ARG A 184 10.39 4.70 20.35
N PHE A 185 9.38 5.49 20.04
CA PHE A 185 8.02 5.02 19.80
C PHE A 185 7.64 5.20 18.33
N PRO A 186 7.06 4.17 17.66
CA PRO A 186 6.69 4.26 16.24
C PRO A 186 5.76 5.44 15.93
N GLN A 187 4.87 5.78 16.87
CA GLN A 187 3.89 6.85 16.74
C GLN A 187 4.56 8.21 16.50
N TYR A 188 5.78 8.42 16.99
CA TYR A 188 6.51 9.67 16.76
C TYR A 188 7.06 9.81 15.34
N LEU A 189 7.11 8.73 14.57
CA LEU A 189 7.56 8.76 13.17
C LEU A 189 6.41 9.03 12.20
N SER A 190 5.16 8.81 12.64
CA SER A 190 3.95 8.88 11.80
C SER A 190 3.80 10.22 11.07
N LEU A 191 3.92 11.34 11.80
CA LEU A 191 3.77 12.68 11.24
C LEU A 191 4.84 12.96 10.19
N MET A 192 6.10 12.71 10.52
CA MET A 192 7.22 12.91 9.58
C MET A 192 7.08 12.03 8.34
N SER A 193 6.66 10.77 8.50
CA SER A 193 6.46 9.84 7.38
C SER A 193 5.32 10.27 6.45
N SER A 194 4.39 11.09 6.94
CA SER A 194 3.20 11.48 6.20
C SER A 194 3.34 12.80 5.46
N ILE A 195 4.45 13.53 5.62
CA ILE A 195 4.65 14.88 5.06
C ILE A 195 5.78 14.98 4.03
N ILE A 196 6.37 13.87 3.62
CA ILE A 196 7.62 13.85 2.84
C ILE A 196 7.44 13.58 1.34
N CYS A 197 6.49 12.74 0.95
CA CYS A 197 6.24 12.41 -0.46
C CYS A 197 4.79 11.98 -0.74
N VAL A 198 4.39 12.10 -2.01
CA VAL A 198 3.12 11.62 -2.59
C VAL A 198 3.44 10.93 -3.91
N GLY A 199 3.47 9.59 -3.90
CA GLY A 199 3.99 8.83 -5.04
C GLY A 199 5.42 9.28 -5.34
N GLU A 200 5.70 9.67 -6.59
CA GLU A 200 6.99 10.19 -7.02
C GLU A 200 7.21 11.69 -6.71
N LYS A 201 6.19 12.40 -6.20
CA LYS A 201 6.29 13.84 -5.90
C LYS A 201 6.80 14.06 -4.49
N ASN A 202 7.90 14.81 -4.38
CA ASN A 202 8.59 15.00 -3.11
C ASN A 202 8.38 16.40 -2.53
N VAL A 203 8.31 16.47 -1.20
CA VAL A 203 8.30 17.72 -0.45
C VAL A 203 9.69 17.93 0.14
N ILE A 204 10.62 18.33 -0.73
CA ILE A 204 12.07 18.39 -0.43
C ILE A 204 12.37 19.18 0.85
N GLU A 205 11.65 20.28 1.11
CA GLU A 205 11.82 21.06 2.34
C GLU A 205 11.53 20.25 3.61
N ASN A 206 10.48 19.41 3.58
CA ASN A 206 10.13 18.55 4.71
C ASN A 206 11.16 17.41 4.85
N GLN A 207 11.53 16.77 3.74
CA GLN A 207 12.56 15.71 3.75
C GLN A 207 13.88 16.24 4.32
N TYR A 208 14.32 17.41 3.86
CA TYR A 208 15.55 18.05 4.35
C TYR A 208 15.48 18.35 5.85
N GLU A 209 14.37 18.92 6.34
CA GLU A 209 14.24 19.25 7.76
C GLU A 209 14.18 17.99 8.64
N VAL A 210 13.46 16.94 8.22
CA VAL A 210 13.44 15.63 8.91
C VAL A 210 14.87 15.07 9.01
N ILE A 211 15.57 14.95 7.90
CA ILE A 211 16.92 14.37 7.87
C ILE A 211 17.92 15.24 8.63
N LYS A 212 17.83 16.57 8.53
CA LYS A 212 18.66 17.50 9.30
C LYS A 212 18.53 17.28 10.81
N HIS A 213 17.31 17.10 11.33
CA HIS A 213 17.12 16.84 12.76
C HIS A 213 17.53 15.43 13.18
N MET A 214 17.21 14.41 12.37
CA MET A 214 17.53 13.01 12.68
C MET A 214 19.02 12.69 12.58
N SER A 215 19.70 13.24 11.58
CA SER A 215 21.11 12.94 11.29
C SER A 215 22.08 13.83 12.08
N SER A 216 21.60 14.71 12.96
CA SER A 216 22.50 15.55 13.76
C SER A 216 23.38 14.66 14.66
N PRO A 217 24.67 14.98 14.87
CA PRO A 217 25.56 14.12 15.66
C PRO A 217 25.05 13.83 17.08
N GLU A 218 24.30 14.76 17.66
CA GLU A 218 23.70 14.65 18.99
C GLU A 218 22.46 13.74 18.99
N ASN A 219 21.64 13.81 17.94
CA ASN A 219 20.38 13.06 17.85
C ASN A 219 20.58 11.67 17.25
N VAL A 220 21.46 11.49 16.27
CA VAL A 220 21.58 10.23 15.50
C VAL A 220 21.74 9.02 16.40
N LYS A 221 22.58 9.10 17.44
CA LYS A 221 22.78 8.01 18.41
C LYS A 221 21.54 7.69 19.25
N LYS A 222 20.69 8.69 19.48
CA LYS A 222 19.42 8.56 20.21
C LYS A 222 18.29 8.11 19.29
N VAL A 223 18.30 8.49 18.01
CA VAL A 223 17.27 8.15 17.03
C VAL A 223 17.45 6.73 16.48
N VAL A 224 18.66 6.34 16.08
CA VAL A 224 18.88 5.05 15.40
C VAL A 224 18.81 3.86 16.36
N GLN A 225 18.16 2.78 15.91
CA GLN A 225 18.06 1.50 16.59
C GLN A 225 18.46 0.41 15.59
N TYR A 226 19.35 -0.51 16.00
CA TYR A 226 19.80 -1.66 15.19
C TYR A 226 20.44 -1.34 13.82
N PHE A 227 20.98 -0.14 13.62
CA PHE A 227 21.80 0.18 12.43
C PHE A 227 23.23 -0.29 12.68
N VAL A 228 23.41 -1.61 12.69
CA VAL A 228 24.66 -2.28 13.03
C VAL A 228 24.81 -3.56 12.18
N PRO A 229 26.05 -4.05 12.00
CA PRO A 229 26.29 -5.31 11.29
C PRO A 229 25.61 -6.51 11.96
N VAL A 230 25.35 -7.55 11.17
CA VAL A 230 24.66 -8.79 11.63
C VAL A 230 25.39 -9.53 12.76
N ASN A 231 26.70 -9.34 12.90
CA ASN A 231 27.52 -9.93 13.96
C ASN A 231 27.50 -9.13 15.27
N HIS A 232 26.88 -7.94 15.30
CA HIS A 232 26.87 -7.07 16.46
C HIS A 232 25.88 -7.59 17.54
N PRO A 233 26.20 -7.53 18.85
CA PRO A 233 25.31 -8.00 19.91
C PRO A 233 23.90 -7.39 19.90
N SER A 234 23.78 -6.11 19.50
CA SER A 234 22.46 -5.47 19.33
C SER A 234 21.65 -6.06 18.19
N TYR A 235 22.28 -6.55 17.12
CA TYR A 235 21.58 -7.25 16.05
C TYR A 235 21.00 -8.59 16.54
N ALA A 236 21.73 -9.32 17.38
CA ALA A 236 21.21 -10.54 18.01
C ALA A 236 19.93 -10.28 18.84
N LYS A 237 19.83 -9.11 19.49
CA LYS A 237 18.59 -8.68 20.17
C LYS A 237 17.45 -8.46 19.17
N LYS A 238 17.71 -7.80 18.02
CA LYS A 238 16.72 -7.63 16.94
C LYS A 238 16.23 -8.99 16.43
N VAL A 239 17.12 -9.94 16.19
CA VAL A 239 16.78 -11.32 15.79
C VAL A 239 15.88 -12.00 16.83
N ALA A 240 16.21 -11.88 18.12
CA ALA A 240 15.37 -12.43 19.18
C ALA A 240 13.94 -11.84 19.20
N LEU A 241 13.80 -10.55 18.89
CA LEU A 241 12.48 -9.90 18.77
C LEU A 241 11.70 -10.36 17.53
N MET A 242 12.40 -10.73 16.45
CA MET A 242 11.80 -11.23 15.21
C MET A 242 11.40 -12.71 15.29
N ALA A 243 12.10 -13.52 16.11
CA ALA A 243 11.92 -14.96 16.16
C ALA A 243 10.47 -15.46 16.31
N PRO A 244 9.60 -14.87 17.15
CA PRO A 244 8.20 -15.30 17.27
C PRO A 244 7.37 -15.11 15.99
N TYR A 245 7.80 -14.25 15.08
CA TYR A 245 7.05 -13.84 13.90
C TYR A 245 7.55 -14.48 12.61
N LEU A 246 8.63 -15.28 12.65
CA LEU A 246 9.25 -15.89 11.45
C LEU A 246 8.31 -16.77 10.62
N GLN A 247 7.36 -17.42 11.27
CA GLN A 247 6.37 -18.29 10.62
C GLN A 247 4.98 -17.66 10.57
N VAL A 248 4.86 -16.41 11.01
CA VAL A 248 3.60 -15.66 10.97
C VAL A 248 3.49 -15.01 9.58
N LYS A 249 2.37 -15.26 8.91
CA LYS A 249 2.06 -14.64 7.63
C LYS A 249 1.57 -13.20 7.84
N ASP A 250 1.94 -12.30 6.92
CA ASP A 250 1.44 -10.92 6.84
C ASP A 250 1.51 -10.18 8.18
N VAL A 251 2.72 -10.15 8.75
CA VAL A 251 2.96 -9.54 10.07
C VAL A 251 2.74 -8.04 9.98
N ALA A 252 1.74 -7.54 10.69
CA ALA A 252 1.49 -6.09 10.82
C ALA A 252 2.52 -5.46 11.77
N VAL A 253 2.95 -4.23 11.47
CA VAL A 253 3.93 -3.50 12.30
C VAL A 253 3.41 -3.31 13.73
N GLU A 254 2.10 -3.11 13.89
CA GLU A 254 1.47 -2.89 15.20
C GLU A 254 1.42 -4.15 16.08
N ALA A 255 1.63 -5.34 15.49
CA ALA A 255 1.74 -6.58 16.24
C ALA A 255 3.15 -6.78 16.81
N LEU A 256 4.14 -6.01 16.35
CA LEU A 256 5.54 -6.16 16.76
C LEU A 256 5.83 -5.46 18.10
N PRO A 257 6.85 -5.93 18.85
CA PRO A 257 7.37 -5.19 19.99
C PRO A 257 7.80 -3.77 19.59
N SER A 258 7.55 -2.78 20.46
CA SER A 258 7.76 -1.35 20.16
C SER A 258 9.14 -1.04 19.56
N ASP A 259 10.21 -1.62 20.11
CA ASP A 259 11.59 -1.44 19.65
C ASP A 259 11.81 -1.90 18.21
N LEU A 260 11.20 -3.02 17.83
CA LEU A 260 11.28 -3.58 16.48
C LEU A 260 10.38 -2.80 15.52
N ALA A 261 9.15 -2.48 15.93
CA ALA A 261 8.25 -1.64 15.16
C ALA A 261 8.89 -0.29 14.84
N TYR A 262 9.49 0.37 15.84
CA TYR A 262 10.14 1.66 15.66
C TYR A 262 11.32 1.57 14.69
N HIS A 263 12.15 0.53 14.78
CA HIS A 263 13.26 0.32 13.86
C HIS A 263 12.78 0.19 12.41
N LEU A 264 11.72 -0.60 12.16
CA LEU A 264 11.19 -0.81 10.81
C LEU A 264 10.50 0.44 10.26
N GLU A 265 9.77 1.17 11.09
CA GLU A 265 9.17 2.47 10.71
C GLU A 265 10.24 3.53 10.44
N LEU A 266 11.33 3.55 11.21
CA LEU A 266 12.45 4.47 10.98
C LEU A 266 13.12 4.18 9.63
N ILE A 267 13.35 2.90 9.30
CA ILE A 267 13.87 2.52 7.97
C ILE A 267 12.92 2.98 6.86
N SER A 268 11.61 2.80 7.06
CA SER A 268 10.59 3.20 6.09
C SER A 268 10.56 4.72 5.87
N LEU A 269 10.68 5.49 6.97
CA LEU A 269 10.77 6.94 6.94
C LEU A 269 12.01 7.41 6.18
N LEU A 270 13.20 6.89 6.52
CA LEU A 270 14.44 7.27 5.87
C LEU A 270 14.45 6.89 4.38
N SER A 271 13.89 5.72 4.03
CA SER A 271 13.69 5.28 2.65
C SER A 271 12.77 6.25 1.88
N SER A 272 11.67 6.65 2.49
CA SER A 272 10.72 7.59 1.87
C SER A 272 11.29 9.02 1.76
N CYS A 273 12.23 9.39 2.63
CA CYS A 273 12.94 10.67 2.54
C CYS A 273 13.90 10.75 1.35
N THR A 274 14.35 9.62 0.81
CA THR A 274 15.26 9.56 -0.35
C THR A 274 14.55 9.27 -1.66
N VAL A 275 13.23 9.10 -1.67
CA VAL A 275 12.45 9.01 -2.91
C VAL A 275 12.58 10.36 -3.64
N GLY A 276 12.98 10.33 -4.92
CA GLY A 276 13.04 11.50 -5.80
C GLY A 276 14.24 11.58 -6.72
N THR A 277 14.08 12.29 -7.84
CA THR A 277 15.06 12.33 -8.92
C THR A 277 15.86 13.64 -9.03
N SER A 278 15.59 14.64 -8.18
CA SER A 278 16.24 15.94 -8.26
C SER A 278 16.42 16.58 -6.88
N GLY A 279 17.62 17.09 -6.61
CA GLY A 279 17.93 17.82 -5.38
C GLY A 279 18.02 16.94 -4.14
N MET A 280 18.25 15.64 -4.32
CA MET A 280 18.23 14.64 -3.27
C MET A 280 19.63 14.32 -2.72
N THR A 281 20.68 14.64 -3.47
CA THR A 281 22.09 14.33 -3.14
C THR A 281 22.47 14.56 -1.66
N THR A 282 22.03 15.68 -1.04
CA THR A 282 22.36 15.96 0.38
C THR A 282 21.60 15.07 1.37
N ILE A 283 20.34 14.76 1.05
CA ILE A 283 19.49 13.88 1.87
C ILE A 283 20.00 12.44 1.76
N GLU A 284 20.22 11.96 0.53
CA GLU A 284 20.86 10.68 0.21
C GLU A 284 22.16 10.48 0.98
N ALA A 285 23.13 11.40 0.84
CA ALA A 285 24.44 11.27 1.48
C ALA A 285 24.34 11.15 3.01
N LYS A 286 23.40 11.88 3.64
CA LYS A 286 23.17 11.80 5.08
C LYS A 286 22.56 10.46 5.49
N VAL A 287 21.53 9.99 4.77
CA VAL A 287 20.89 8.70 5.04
C VAL A 287 21.88 7.54 4.83
N GLN A 288 22.66 7.59 3.75
CA GLN A 288 23.72 6.63 3.44
C GLN A 288 24.78 6.57 4.56
N SER A 289 25.11 7.70 5.18
CA SER A 289 26.05 7.74 6.30
C SER A 289 25.50 7.14 7.61
N MET A 290 24.18 7.02 7.74
CA MET A 290 23.54 6.48 8.96
C MET A 290 23.51 4.95 8.98
N PHE A 291 23.42 4.30 7.81
CA PHE A 291 23.35 2.84 7.72
C PHE A 291 24.06 2.33 6.46
N ASN A 292 25.12 1.55 6.67
CA ASN A 292 25.93 0.99 5.57
C ASN A 292 25.11 -0.02 4.75
N PHE A 293 25.12 0.12 3.42
CA PHE A 293 24.39 -0.76 2.52
C PHE A 293 24.82 -2.24 2.64
N VAL A 294 26.08 -2.53 2.99
CA VAL A 294 26.54 -3.91 3.20
C VAL A 294 25.78 -4.55 4.37
N ASP A 295 25.66 -3.83 5.49
CA ASP A 295 24.92 -4.30 6.67
C ASP A 295 23.41 -4.44 6.38
N VAL A 296 22.86 -3.57 5.52
CA VAL A 296 21.48 -3.67 5.03
C VAL A 296 21.28 -4.95 4.24
N VAL A 297 22.16 -5.23 3.26
CA VAL A 297 22.08 -6.43 2.42
C VAL A 297 22.24 -7.69 3.25
N ASP A 298 23.20 -7.73 4.17
CA ASP A 298 23.40 -8.87 5.07
C ASP A 298 22.16 -9.11 5.96
N ALA A 299 21.50 -8.05 6.42
CA ALA A 299 20.26 -8.16 7.17
C ALA A 299 19.03 -8.60 6.33
N ILE A 300 19.03 -8.35 5.02
CA ILE A 300 18.02 -8.90 4.08
C ILE A 300 18.27 -10.41 3.86
N LEU A 301 19.54 -10.78 3.70
CA LEU A 301 19.97 -12.16 3.46
C LEU A 301 19.87 -13.05 4.70
N ASP A 302 19.83 -12.48 5.90
CA ASP A 302 19.67 -13.22 7.15
C ASP A 302 18.39 -14.09 7.14
N PRO A 303 18.50 -15.42 7.32
CA PRO A 303 17.35 -16.32 7.38
C PRO A 303 16.47 -16.06 8.61
N ASN A 304 16.99 -15.40 9.65
CA ASN A 304 16.24 -15.06 10.86
C ASN A 304 15.56 -13.67 10.77
N SER A 305 15.59 -13.03 9.60
CA SER A 305 14.89 -11.78 9.33
C SER A 305 13.48 -12.07 8.79
N ILE A 306 12.47 -11.51 9.45
CA ILE A 306 11.06 -11.66 9.03
C ILE A 306 10.82 -10.96 7.69
N LEU A 307 9.82 -11.44 6.94
CA LEU A 307 9.54 -10.94 5.60
C LEU A 307 9.27 -9.43 5.57
N LEU A 308 8.50 -8.90 6.53
CA LEU A 308 8.28 -7.47 6.71
C LEU A 308 9.60 -6.68 6.84
N ALA A 309 10.57 -7.20 7.61
CA ALA A 309 11.87 -6.55 7.76
C ALA A 309 12.66 -6.55 6.44
N LYS A 310 12.61 -7.65 5.69
CA LYS A 310 13.23 -7.74 4.36
C LYS A 310 12.61 -6.76 3.37
N ILE A 311 11.29 -6.57 3.41
CA ILE A 311 10.58 -5.58 2.60
C ILE A 311 11.07 -4.16 2.92
N ARG A 312 11.10 -3.78 4.20
CA ARG A 312 11.56 -2.43 4.61
C ARG A 312 13.02 -2.19 4.27
N LEU A 313 13.89 -3.15 4.55
CA LEU A 313 15.31 -3.06 4.25
C LEU A 313 15.58 -3.02 2.75
N GLY A 314 14.83 -3.80 1.95
CA GLY A 314 14.95 -3.81 0.49
C GLY A 314 14.46 -2.52 -0.16
N LEU A 315 13.35 -1.94 0.32
CA LEU A 315 12.90 -0.62 -0.11
C LEU A 315 13.91 0.48 0.28
N PHE A 316 14.51 0.37 1.47
CA PHE A 316 15.59 1.26 1.87
C PHE A 316 16.83 1.11 0.98
N LEU A 317 17.26 -0.11 0.69
CA LEU A 317 18.36 -0.38 -0.23
C LEU A 317 18.08 0.21 -1.62
N TYR A 318 16.87 0.00 -2.14
CA TYR A 318 16.44 0.55 -3.41
C TYR A 318 16.47 2.09 -3.39
N ASN A 319 15.65 2.73 -2.55
CA ASN A 319 15.48 4.19 -2.57
C ASN A 319 16.70 4.99 -2.09
N ALA A 320 17.53 4.45 -1.21
CA ALA A 320 18.63 5.21 -0.59
C ALA A 320 20.02 4.89 -1.15
N MET A 321 20.16 3.75 -1.86
CA MET A 321 21.47 3.26 -2.30
C MET A 321 21.53 2.93 -3.79
N LEU A 322 20.43 2.48 -4.41
CA LEU A 322 20.42 2.07 -5.81
C LEU A 322 19.82 3.14 -6.72
N ASP A 323 18.62 3.61 -6.40
CA ASP A 323 17.88 4.64 -7.13
C ASP A 323 18.20 6.02 -6.54
N VAL A 324 19.42 6.49 -6.85
CA VAL A 324 19.99 7.71 -6.28
C VAL A 324 20.46 8.66 -7.38
N GLU A 325 20.41 9.96 -7.10
CA GLU A 325 20.83 11.01 -8.03
C GLU A 325 22.30 10.86 -8.45
N THR A 326 23.17 10.49 -7.50
CA THR A 326 24.59 10.17 -7.76
C THR A 326 24.87 8.71 -7.45
N LEU A 327 25.14 7.92 -8.49
CA LEU A 327 25.42 6.49 -8.37
C LEU A 327 26.59 6.23 -7.41
N LEU A 328 26.43 5.22 -6.56
CA LEU A 328 27.46 4.80 -5.60
C LEU A 328 28.44 3.83 -6.26
N PRO A 329 29.71 4.22 -6.53
CA PRO A 329 30.66 3.34 -7.23
C PRO A 329 30.90 2.02 -6.49
N ALA A 330 30.81 2.04 -5.15
CA ALA A 330 30.99 0.89 -4.30
C ALA A 330 29.95 -0.23 -4.51
N VAL A 331 28.78 0.09 -5.07
CA VAL A 331 27.71 -0.90 -5.34
C VAL A 331 28.03 -1.72 -6.59
N LYS A 332 28.73 -1.13 -7.56
CA LYS A 332 28.95 -1.69 -8.89
C LYS A 332 29.53 -3.11 -8.85
N ASP A 333 30.61 -3.28 -8.10
CA ASP A 333 31.35 -4.53 -7.98
C ASP A 333 31.24 -5.16 -6.59
N ALA A 334 30.20 -4.84 -5.81
CA ALA A 334 29.96 -5.41 -4.49
C ALA A 334 29.49 -6.88 -4.55
N ASP A 335 30.18 -7.76 -3.81
CA ASP A 335 29.85 -9.19 -3.70
C ASP A 335 28.49 -9.43 -3.02
N CYS A 336 28.15 -8.63 -2.00
CA CYS A 336 26.89 -8.76 -1.28
C CYS A 336 25.66 -8.52 -2.18
N ILE A 337 25.75 -7.61 -3.16
CA ILE A 337 24.68 -7.37 -4.13
C ILE A 337 24.45 -8.61 -4.99
N TRP A 338 25.51 -9.28 -5.44
CA TRP A 338 25.38 -10.53 -6.20
C TRP A 338 24.80 -11.68 -5.38
N LYS A 339 25.13 -11.78 -4.09
CA LYS A 339 24.47 -12.71 -3.17
C LYS A 339 22.96 -12.44 -3.07
N LEU A 340 22.58 -11.16 -2.99
CA LEU A 340 21.17 -10.76 -2.99
C LEU A 340 20.46 -11.10 -4.31
N LEU A 341 21.07 -10.80 -5.46
CA LEU A 341 20.55 -11.16 -6.79
C LEU A 341 20.41 -12.68 -6.97
N ALA A 342 21.35 -13.47 -6.45
CA ALA A 342 21.24 -14.92 -6.46
C ALA A 342 20.05 -15.40 -5.63
N SER A 343 19.86 -14.82 -4.43
CA SER A 343 18.72 -15.18 -3.57
C SER A 343 17.35 -14.77 -4.14
N SER A 344 17.28 -13.71 -4.95
CA SER A 344 16.02 -13.26 -5.53
C SER A 344 15.50 -14.21 -6.62
N VAL A 345 16.37 -15.04 -7.22
CA VAL A 345 15.96 -16.12 -8.14
C VAL A 345 14.97 -17.07 -7.48
N ASP A 346 15.21 -17.44 -6.22
CA ASP A 346 14.30 -18.32 -5.47
C ASP A 346 12.96 -17.62 -5.20
N VAL A 347 12.99 -16.32 -4.89
CA VAL A 347 11.78 -15.50 -4.67
C VAL A 347 10.90 -15.48 -5.93
N PHE A 348 11.48 -15.22 -7.10
CA PHE A 348 10.73 -15.21 -8.36
C PHE A 348 10.27 -16.60 -8.79
N SER A 349 10.95 -17.66 -8.37
CA SER A 349 10.59 -19.04 -8.73
C SER A 349 9.21 -19.46 -8.22
N PHE A 350 8.75 -18.88 -7.11
CA PHE A 350 7.43 -19.18 -6.52
C PHE A 350 6.39 -18.09 -6.78
N ALA A 351 6.78 -16.91 -7.26
CA ALA A 351 5.93 -15.73 -7.37
C ALA A 351 4.69 -15.95 -8.25
N LYS A 352 4.84 -16.66 -9.39
CA LYS A 352 3.75 -16.99 -10.31
C LYS A 352 2.64 -17.80 -9.64
N ASP A 353 3.02 -18.81 -8.87
CA ASP A 353 2.07 -19.70 -8.20
C ASP A 353 1.36 -18.98 -7.04
N GLU A 354 2.09 -18.16 -6.28
CA GLU A 354 1.51 -17.32 -5.22
C GLU A 354 0.48 -16.34 -5.80
N LEU A 355 0.80 -15.63 -6.90
CA LEU A 355 -0.14 -14.71 -7.56
C LEU A 355 -1.40 -15.43 -8.05
N ARG A 356 -1.26 -16.57 -8.74
CA ARG A 356 -2.42 -17.37 -9.20
C ARG A 356 -3.30 -17.84 -8.05
N GLN A 357 -2.69 -18.21 -6.94
CA GLN A 357 -3.41 -18.62 -5.75
C GLN A 357 -4.22 -17.48 -5.15
N ILE A 358 -3.67 -16.26 -5.15
CA ILE A 358 -4.34 -15.05 -4.66
C ILE A 358 -5.45 -14.62 -5.64
N GLU A 359 -5.23 -14.68 -6.95
CA GLU A 359 -6.27 -14.38 -7.96
C GLU A 359 -7.49 -15.29 -7.78
N LYS A 360 -7.25 -16.58 -7.51
CA LYS A 360 -8.31 -17.55 -7.33
C LYS A 360 -9.08 -17.39 -6.02
N ASN A 361 -8.39 -17.11 -4.92
CA ASN A 361 -8.97 -17.18 -3.57
C ASN A 361 -9.18 -15.82 -2.90
N GLY A 362 -8.61 -14.75 -3.45
CA GLY A 362 -8.57 -13.40 -2.87
C GLY A 362 -7.46 -13.20 -1.82
N TRP A 363 -7.14 -11.93 -1.55
CA TRP A 363 -6.11 -11.52 -0.57
C TRP A 363 -6.40 -12.00 0.86
N ALA A 364 -7.67 -12.07 1.25
CA ALA A 364 -8.07 -12.42 2.62
C ALA A 364 -7.99 -13.93 2.91
N HIS A 365 -7.74 -14.77 1.91
CA HIS A 365 -7.74 -16.22 2.10
C HIS A 365 -6.54 -16.68 2.96
N PRO A 366 -6.71 -17.68 3.86
CA PRO A 366 -5.62 -18.14 4.73
C PRO A 366 -4.34 -18.56 4.02
N SER A 367 -4.45 -19.06 2.79
CA SER A 367 -3.30 -19.47 1.98
C SER A 367 -2.61 -18.34 1.20
N SER A 368 -3.26 -17.18 1.05
CA SER A 368 -2.79 -16.05 0.21
C SER A 368 -1.80 -15.17 0.97
N ASN A 369 -0.51 -15.16 0.67
CA ASN A 369 0.45 -14.34 1.43
C ASN A 369 0.75 -13.03 0.70
N ARG A 370 0.32 -11.91 1.28
CA ARG A 370 0.44 -10.59 0.64
C ARG A 370 1.87 -10.06 0.68
N GLN A 371 2.55 -10.19 1.81
CA GLN A 371 3.94 -9.76 2.00
C GLN A 371 4.90 -10.51 1.06
N LYS A 372 4.60 -11.75 0.67
CA LYS A 372 5.41 -12.45 -0.37
C LYS A 372 5.38 -11.69 -1.69
N ILE A 373 4.21 -11.22 -2.12
CA ILE A 373 4.10 -10.45 -3.36
C ILE A 373 4.77 -9.07 -3.21
N GLU A 374 4.61 -8.40 -2.07
CA GLU A 374 5.35 -7.16 -1.79
C GLU A 374 6.87 -7.37 -1.90
N TYR A 375 7.40 -8.45 -1.31
CA TYR A 375 8.81 -8.75 -1.39
C TYR A 375 9.27 -9.10 -2.82
N VAL A 376 8.43 -9.75 -3.62
CA VAL A 376 8.70 -9.96 -5.07
C VAL A 376 8.88 -8.62 -5.78
N ILE A 377 8.00 -7.64 -5.53
CA ILE A 377 8.12 -6.29 -6.12
C ILE A 377 9.39 -5.58 -5.64
N VAL A 378 9.74 -5.69 -4.35
CA VAL A 378 11.01 -5.13 -3.82
C VAL A 378 12.22 -5.76 -4.50
N CYS A 379 12.27 -7.09 -4.63
CA CYS A 379 13.33 -7.77 -5.36
C CYS A 379 13.39 -7.32 -6.83
N LEU A 380 12.24 -7.05 -7.44
CA LEU A 380 12.16 -6.57 -8.82
C LEU A 380 12.78 -5.18 -8.98
N HIS A 381 12.49 -4.25 -8.07
CA HIS A 381 13.15 -2.93 -8.01
C HIS A 381 14.67 -3.07 -7.88
N VAL A 382 15.16 -3.89 -6.95
CA VAL A 382 16.60 -4.11 -6.75
C VAL A 382 17.28 -4.66 -8.00
N VAL A 383 16.68 -5.68 -8.63
CA VAL A 383 17.20 -6.27 -9.87
C VAL A 383 17.20 -5.24 -11.00
N HIS A 384 16.10 -4.53 -11.19
CA HIS A 384 15.97 -3.51 -12.22
C HIS A 384 17.04 -2.42 -12.09
N SER A 385 17.18 -1.81 -10.92
CA SER A 385 18.13 -0.71 -10.69
C SER A 385 19.58 -1.15 -10.87
N TYR A 386 19.94 -2.33 -10.36
CA TYR A 386 21.31 -2.82 -10.50
C TYR A 386 21.66 -3.03 -11.99
N PHE A 387 20.82 -3.74 -12.74
CA PHE A 387 21.11 -4.05 -14.15
C PHE A 387 20.94 -2.86 -15.10
N SER A 388 20.15 -1.85 -14.72
CA SER A 388 19.95 -0.67 -15.55
C SER A 388 21.03 0.39 -15.35
N ALA A 389 21.59 0.52 -14.14
CA ALA A 389 22.49 1.63 -13.79
C ALA A 389 23.91 1.21 -13.37
N TYR A 390 24.09 0.03 -12.77
CA TYR A 390 25.37 -0.36 -12.16
C TYR A 390 26.10 -1.46 -12.92
N TYR A 391 25.37 -2.42 -13.47
CA TYR A 391 25.96 -3.57 -14.14
C TYR A 391 26.63 -3.17 -15.45
N ASP A 392 27.87 -3.62 -15.62
CA ASP A 392 28.50 -3.76 -16.92
C ASP A 392 29.51 -4.93 -16.91
N TYR A 393 29.92 -5.37 -18.09
CA TYR A 393 30.87 -6.48 -18.22
C TYR A 393 32.26 -6.22 -17.64
N THR A 394 32.60 -4.98 -17.29
CA THR A 394 33.93 -4.64 -16.76
C THR A 394 34.13 -5.10 -15.33
N ILE A 395 33.07 -5.42 -14.59
CA ILE A 395 33.15 -5.90 -13.20
C ILE A 395 34.00 -7.18 -13.07
N PHE A 396 34.02 -8.02 -14.11
CA PHE A 396 34.82 -9.25 -14.15
C PHE A 396 36.30 -9.04 -14.51
N LYS A 397 36.71 -7.81 -14.85
CA LYS A 397 38.10 -7.49 -15.23
C LYS A 397 38.91 -7.12 -13.99
N PRO A 398 40.03 -7.79 -13.68
CA PRO A 398 40.80 -7.58 -12.44
C PRO A 398 41.25 -6.13 -12.22
N GLU A 399 41.53 -5.38 -13.28
CA GLU A 399 42.28 -4.11 -13.27
C GLU A 399 41.42 -2.84 -13.11
N VAL A 400 40.08 -2.94 -13.10
CA VAL A 400 39.18 -1.78 -13.28
C VAL A 400 38.45 -1.33 -11.99
N GLY A 401 38.58 -2.07 -10.89
CA GLY A 401 37.81 -1.81 -9.66
C GLY A 401 38.57 -1.02 -8.59
N GLN A 402 37.96 0.05 -8.06
CA GLN A 402 38.36 0.62 -6.78
C GLN A 402 37.64 -0.13 -5.66
N ILE A 403 38.38 -0.79 -4.77
CA ILE A 403 37.80 -1.45 -3.60
C ILE A 403 37.46 -0.37 -2.57
N ALA A 404 36.18 -0.08 -2.40
CA ALA A 404 35.70 0.77 -1.32
C ALA A 404 35.95 0.09 0.04
N LEU A 405 36.31 0.89 1.06
CA LEU A 405 36.69 0.36 2.37
C LEU A 405 35.50 -0.35 3.02
N GLY A 406 35.67 -1.63 3.35
CA GLY A 406 34.61 -2.47 3.94
C GLY A 406 33.65 -3.10 2.94
N VAL A 407 33.89 -2.98 1.63
CA VAL A 407 33.10 -3.64 0.58
C VAL A 407 33.94 -4.72 -0.08
N GLU A 408 33.48 -5.96 0.02
CA GLU A 408 34.10 -7.08 -0.70
C GLU A 408 33.74 -7.01 -2.18
N ARG A 409 34.77 -7.14 -3.03
CA ARG A 409 34.58 -7.18 -4.47
C ARG A 409 34.00 -8.54 -4.89
N ILE A 410 33.14 -8.52 -5.90
CA ILE A 410 32.53 -9.70 -6.52
C ILE A 410 33.57 -10.80 -6.78
N THR A 411 33.30 -11.97 -6.23
CA THR A 411 34.13 -13.18 -6.42
C THR A 411 33.58 -14.11 -7.51
N LEU A 412 32.34 -13.87 -7.94
CA LEU A 412 31.63 -14.65 -8.94
C LEU A 412 32.28 -14.54 -10.32
N LYS A 413 32.46 -15.68 -10.98
CA LYS A 413 32.95 -15.73 -12.36
C LYS A 413 31.84 -15.39 -13.37
N GLU A 414 32.26 -15.00 -14.57
CA GLU A 414 31.36 -14.61 -15.67
C GLU A 414 30.29 -15.67 -16.01
N GLY A 415 30.64 -16.95 -16.04
CA GLY A 415 29.70 -18.04 -16.36
C GLY A 415 28.51 -18.10 -15.39
N PRO A 416 28.75 -18.35 -14.08
CA PRO A 416 27.70 -18.33 -13.06
C PRO A 416 26.90 -17.02 -13.01
N ALA A 417 27.54 -15.87 -13.24
CA ALA A 417 26.83 -14.60 -13.30
C ALA A 417 25.82 -14.53 -14.44
N ASN A 418 26.18 -15.02 -15.64
CA ASN A 418 25.25 -15.10 -16.77
C ASN A 418 24.11 -16.11 -16.51
N GLU A 419 24.35 -17.19 -15.77
CA GLU A 419 23.30 -18.12 -15.36
C GLU A 419 22.27 -17.45 -14.44
N ILE A 420 22.72 -16.62 -13.49
CA ILE A 420 21.83 -15.82 -12.64
C ILE A 420 20.99 -14.87 -13.50
N ILE A 421 21.62 -14.11 -14.40
CA ILE A 421 20.92 -13.17 -15.30
C ILE A 421 19.84 -13.89 -16.12
N ARG A 422 20.20 -15.03 -16.75
CA ARG A 422 19.26 -15.84 -17.53
C ARG A 422 18.13 -16.40 -16.68
N SER A 423 18.43 -16.87 -15.46
CA SER A 423 17.43 -17.41 -14.54
C SER A 423 16.45 -16.32 -14.11
N LEU A 424 16.94 -15.14 -13.69
CA LEU A 424 16.11 -13.99 -13.35
C LEU A 424 15.17 -13.62 -14.51
N PHE A 425 15.70 -13.52 -15.73
CA PHE A 425 14.90 -13.20 -16.91
C PHE A 425 13.74 -14.19 -17.10
N LEU A 426 14.03 -15.50 -17.11
CA LEU A 426 13.01 -16.53 -17.35
C LEU A 426 11.94 -16.56 -16.25
N LYS A 427 12.33 -16.39 -14.98
CA LYS A 427 11.38 -16.39 -13.86
C LYS A 427 10.50 -15.14 -13.86
N ILE A 428 11.07 -13.96 -14.09
CA ILE A 428 10.34 -12.69 -14.18
C ILE A 428 9.40 -12.69 -15.41
N ALA A 429 9.85 -13.22 -16.55
CA ALA A 429 9.03 -13.33 -17.76
C ALA A 429 7.77 -14.15 -17.49
N SER A 430 7.89 -15.24 -16.74
CA SER A 430 6.76 -16.09 -16.39
C SER A 430 5.68 -15.38 -15.56
N ILE A 431 6.04 -14.35 -14.80
CA ILE A 431 5.15 -13.47 -14.03
C ILE A 431 4.55 -12.40 -14.95
N TYR A 432 5.40 -11.76 -15.77
CA TYR A 432 4.98 -10.74 -16.73
C TYR A 432 3.90 -11.26 -17.68
N GLU A 433 4.10 -12.44 -18.26
CA GLU A 433 3.14 -13.12 -19.15
C GLU A 433 1.78 -13.44 -18.51
N MET A 434 1.66 -13.40 -17.17
CA MET A 434 0.38 -13.67 -16.52
C MET A 434 -0.64 -12.55 -16.70
N VAL A 435 -0.19 -11.30 -16.89
CA VAL A 435 -1.06 -10.12 -16.89
C VAL A 435 -2.00 -10.07 -15.66
N SER A 436 -1.42 -10.27 -14.47
CA SER A 436 -2.20 -10.38 -13.22
C SER A 436 -2.98 -9.09 -12.91
N PRO A 437 -4.31 -9.13 -12.75
CA PRO A 437 -5.11 -7.95 -12.39
C PRO A 437 -4.89 -7.47 -10.95
N LEU A 438 -4.16 -8.25 -10.15
CA LEU A 438 -3.80 -7.89 -8.77
C LEU A 438 -2.65 -6.88 -8.71
N LEU A 439 -1.93 -6.67 -9.81
CA LEU A 439 -0.82 -5.76 -9.90
C LEU A 439 -1.27 -4.42 -10.51
N ALA A 440 -0.85 -3.31 -9.91
CA ALA A 440 -1.02 -1.99 -10.49
C ALA A 440 -0.20 -1.82 -11.78
N GLU A 441 -0.57 -0.85 -12.61
CA GLU A 441 0.13 -0.50 -13.84
C GLU A 441 1.63 -0.28 -13.63
N GLU A 442 2.01 0.42 -12.57
CA GLU A 442 3.41 0.68 -12.21
C GLU A 442 4.23 -0.62 -12.04
N HIS A 443 3.63 -1.67 -11.47
CA HIS A 443 4.28 -2.97 -11.32
C HIS A 443 4.42 -3.68 -12.68
N HIS A 444 3.44 -3.54 -13.57
CA HIS A 444 3.50 -4.10 -14.93
C HIS A 444 4.60 -3.43 -15.77
N GLN A 445 4.73 -2.11 -15.67
CA GLN A 445 5.81 -1.35 -16.31
C GLN A 445 7.17 -1.76 -15.75
N LEU A 446 7.29 -1.90 -14.43
CA LEU A 446 8.52 -2.36 -13.78
C LEU A 446 8.94 -3.76 -14.25
N LEU A 447 8.01 -4.72 -14.36
CA LEU A 447 8.28 -6.06 -14.90
C LEU A 447 8.86 -5.99 -16.32
N TYR A 448 8.23 -5.21 -17.21
CA TYR A 448 8.69 -5.02 -18.58
C TYR A 448 10.11 -4.40 -18.62
N HIS A 449 10.33 -3.30 -17.92
CA HIS A 449 11.63 -2.62 -17.91
C HIS A 449 12.74 -3.49 -17.30
N THR A 450 12.41 -4.33 -16.32
CA THR A 450 13.36 -5.30 -15.76
C THR A 450 13.76 -6.35 -16.79
N LEU A 451 12.81 -6.88 -17.57
CA LEU A 451 13.10 -7.84 -18.64
C LEU A 451 14.00 -7.23 -19.72
N VAL A 452 13.73 -5.98 -20.12
CA VAL A 452 14.58 -5.25 -21.08
C VAL A 452 16.00 -5.10 -20.53
N ALA A 453 16.15 -4.68 -19.26
CA ALA A 453 17.45 -4.51 -18.62
C ALA A 453 18.23 -5.83 -18.55
N LEU A 454 17.59 -6.92 -18.14
CA LEU A 454 18.21 -8.25 -18.07
C LEU A 454 18.58 -8.80 -19.46
N ASN A 455 17.74 -8.58 -20.47
CA ASN A 455 18.02 -9.03 -21.84
C ASN A 455 19.23 -8.30 -22.44
N ASN A 456 19.39 -7.01 -22.11
CA ASN A 456 20.55 -6.20 -22.51
C ASN A 456 21.81 -6.53 -21.71
N ALA A 457 21.66 -6.90 -20.44
CA ALA A 457 22.77 -7.32 -19.56
C ALA A 457 23.29 -8.71 -19.89
N SER A 458 22.51 -9.57 -20.55
CA SER A 458 22.93 -10.93 -20.90
C SER A 458 23.93 -10.95 -22.05
N LYS A 459 24.91 -11.85 -21.98
CA LYS A 459 26.02 -11.93 -22.95
C LYS A 459 25.51 -12.26 -24.34
N GLU A 460 24.58 -13.18 -24.35
CA GLU A 460 23.75 -13.53 -25.48
C GLU A 460 22.34 -13.15 -25.10
N LYS A 461 21.71 -12.27 -25.87
CA LYS A 461 20.31 -11.92 -25.67
C LYS A 461 19.48 -13.18 -25.47
N VAL A 462 18.63 -13.18 -24.45
CA VAL A 462 17.73 -14.30 -24.15
C VAL A 462 16.64 -14.37 -25.21
N VAL A 463 16.14 -13.20 -25.62
CA VAL A 463 15.17 -13.02 -26.70
C VAL A 463 15.63 -11.89 -27.64
N ALA A 464 15.22 -11.94 -28.91
CA ALA A 464 15.61 -10.90 -29.88
C ALA A 464 15.17 -9.50 -29.43
N GLU A 465 13.92 -9.39 -29.00
CA GLU A 465 13.27 -8.21 -28.47
C GLU A 465 12.26 -8.64 -27.40
N VAL A 466 12.10 -7.82 -26.36
CA VAL A 466 11.09 -8.06 -25.33
C VAL A 466 9.82 -7.35 -25.78
N GLU A 467 8.74 -8.09 -25.99
CA GLU A 467 7.47 -7.52 -26.43
C GLU A 467 6.76 -6.79 -25.27
N ASP A 468 6.23 -5.60 -25.54
CA ASP A 468 5.38 -4.87 -24.60
C ASP A 468 3.91 -5.29 -24.76
N ILE A 469 3.53 -6.33 -24.02
CA ILE A 469 2.18 -6.92 -24.07
C ILE A 469 1.17 -6.17 -23.18
N HIS A 470 1.61 -5.32 -22.26
CA HIS A 470 0.75 -4.69 -21.24
C HIS A 470 0.28 -3.29 -21.62
N THR A 471 1.12 -2.47 -22.26
CA THR A 471 0.77 -1.07 -22.58
C THR A 471 -0.48 -0.97 -23.45
N GLY A 472 -0.67 -1.90 -24.39
CA GLY A 472 -1.87 -1.96 -25.21
C GLY A 472 -3.14 -2.37 -24.45
N LEU A 473 -3.01 -3.31 -23.50
CA LEU A 473 -4.12 -3.80 -22.68
C LEU A 473 -4.59 -2.74 -21.66
N ILE A 474 -3.64 -2.06 -21.02
CA ILE A 474 -3.92 -1.04 -20.02
C ILE A 474 -4.61 0.16 -20.66
N ARG A 475 -4.10 0.67 -21.79
CA ARG A 475 -4.74 1.78 -22.53
C ARG A 475 -6.18 1.45 -22.96
N ALA A 476 -6.41 0.23 -23.45
CA ALA A 476 -7.75 -0.22 -23.83
C ALA A 476 -8.72 -0.28 -22.62
N ALA A 477 -8.22 -0.64 -21.43
CA ALA A 477 -9.00 -0.64 -20.20
C ALA A 477 -9.27 0.78 -19.69
N GLU A 478 -8.28 1.68 -19.76
CA GLU A 478 -8.42 3.09 -19.35
C GLU A 478 -9.39 3.85 -20.23
N ASP A 479 -9.29 3.73 -21.57
CA ASP A 479 -10.21 4.33 -22.53
C ASP A 479 -11.65 3.90 -22.23
N TYR A 480 -11.87 2.64 -21.86
CA TYR A 480 -13.18 2.14 -21.45
C TYR A 480 -13.63 2.70 -20.09
N SER A 481 -12.71 2.83 -19.11
CA SER A 481 -13.04 3.37 -17.79
C SER A 481 -13.40 4.86 -17.85
N VAL A 482 -12.69 5.66 -18.65
CA VAL A 482 -12.97 7.09 -18.85
C VAL A 482 -14.32 7.29 -19.54
N HIS A 483 -14.68 6.40 -20.47
CA HIS A 483 -16.01 6.39 -21.08
C HIS A 483 -17.12 5.80 -20.18
N SER A 484 -16.76 5.17 -19.05
CA SER A 484 -17.72 4.70 -18.04
C SER A 484 -18.04 5.74 -16.95
N VAL A 485 -17.26 6.83 -16.86
CA VAL A 485 -17.57 7.97 -15.98
C VAL A 485 -18.70 8.84 -16.54
N ASP A 486 -19.09 8.64 -17.80
CA ASP A 486 -20.38 9.12 -18.27
C ASP A 486 -21.46 8.19 -17.70
N GLN A 487 -22.02 8.57 -16.54
CA GLN A 487 -23.14 7.93 -15.83
C GLN A 487 -24.45 7.84 -16.66
N ASN A 488 -24.34 7.89 -18.00
CA ASN A 488 -25.41 8.00 -18.98
C ASN A 488 -25.20 7.11 -20.21
N ALA A 489 -24.18 6.24 -20.25
CA ALA A 489 -23.77 5.59 -21.50
C ALA A 489 -24.88 4.75 -22.18
N PHE A 490 -25.88 4.24 -21.44
CA PHE A 490 -27.03 3.55 -22.06
C PHE A 490 -28.35 3.85 -21.33
N LYS A 491 -28.96 5.01 -21.59
CA LYS A 491 -30.25 5.40 -20.99
C LYS A 491 -31.40 4.45 -21.35
N THR A 492 -31.33 3.78 -22.50
CA THR A 492 -32.37 2.85 -22.95
C THR A 492 -31.79 1.56 -23.55
N TYR A 493 -32.61 0.50 -23.56
CA TYR A 493 -32.29 -0.76 -24.24
C TYR A 493 -32.02 -0.56 -25.74
N ASP A 494 -32.67 0.43 -26.35
CA ASP A 494 -32.46 0.78 -27.75
C ASP A 494 -31.08 1.40 -28.01
N ASP A 495 -30.50 2.10 -27.04
CA ASP A 495 -29.14 2.65 -27.14
C ASP A 495 -28.09 1.53 -27.02
N PHE A 496 -28.31 0.57 -26.12
CA PHE A 496 -27.52 -0.65 -26.01
C PHE A 496 -27.57 -1.48 -27.30
N ARG A 497 -28.76 -1.67 -27.87
CA ARG A 497 -28.95 -2.37 -29.15
C ARG A 497 -28.20 -1.66 -30.29
N ARG A 498 -28.30 -0.34 -30.38
CA ARG A 498 -27.58 0.45 -31.39
C ARG A 498 -26.07 0.29 -31.27
N ALA A 499 -25.52 0.31 -30.05
CA ALA A 499 -24.08 0.14 -29.84
C ALA A 499 -23.57 -1.26 -30.22
N LEU A 500 -24.35 -2.31 -29.92
CA LEU A 500 -24.04 -3.69 -30.31
C LEU A 500 -24.12 -3.93 -31.82
N THR A 501 -25.08 -3.29 -32.50
CA THR A 501 -25.34 -3.53 -33.93
C THR A 501 -24.50 -2.64 -34.85
N ASN A 502 -24.02 -1.48 -34.36
CA ASN A 502 -23.23 -0.54 -35.16
C ASN A 502 -21.71 -0.75 -35.04
N ASN A 503 -21.24 -1.65 -34.17
CA ASN A 503 -19.82 -1.98 -34.09
C ASN A 503 -19.50 -3.09 -35.10
N ALA A 504 -18.88 -2.71 -36.22
CA ALA A 504 -18.53 -3.62 -37.31
C ALA A 504 -17.66 -4.79 -36.85
N GLN A 505 -16.71 -4.54 -35.94
CA GLN A 505 -15.82 -5.59 -35.40
C GLN A 505 -16.58 -6.61 -34.55
N VAL A 506 -17.55 -6.16 -33.73
CA VAL A 506 -18.39 -7.06 -32.90
C VAL A 506 -19.35 -7.88 -33.76
N THR A 507 -19.82 -7.31 -34.88
CA THR A 507 -20.75 -7.99 -35.79
C THR A 507 -20.04 -9.05 -36.63
N GLU A 508 -18.78 -8.82 -36.98
CA GLU A 508 -17.93 -9.75 -37.75
C GLU A 508 -17.41 -10.92 -36.88
N LEU A 509 -17.16 -10.69 -35.59
CA LEU A 509 -16.65 -11.71 -34.65
C LEU A 509 -17.70 -12.71 -34.15
N VAL A 510 -18.99 -12.39 -34.24
CA VAL A 510 -20.04 -13.11 -33.48
C VAL A 510 -21.07 -13.80 -34.39
N ASP A 511 -20.83 -13.86 -35.71
CA ASP A 511 -21.49 -14.70 -36.74
C ASP A 511 -22.98 -15.02 -36.48
N GLY A 512 -23.80 -13.99 -36.23
CA GLY A 512 -25.24 -14.11 -36.00
C GLY A 512 -25.71 -14.45 -34.57
N GLN A 513 -24.81 -14.79 -33.65
CA GLN A 513 -25.16 -15.11 -32.25
C GLN A 513 -25.66 -13.89 -31.46
N VAL A 514 -25.23 -12.67 -31.81
CA VAL A 514 -25.74 -11.42 -31.20
C VAL A 514 -27.24 -11.28 -31.42
N GLN A 515 -27.74 -11.65 -32.61
CA GLN A 515 -29.16 -11.52 -32.93
C GLN A 515 -30.00 -12.56 -32.16
N GLU A 516 -29.49 -13.76 -31.95
CA GLU A 516 -30.16 -14.78 -31.13
C GLU A 516 -30.18 -14.39 -29.64
N PHE A 517 -29.10 -13.78 -29.17
CA PHE A 517 -28.98 -13.25 -27.81
C PHE A 517 -29.95 -12.07 -27.56
N ILE A 518 -30.03 -11.11 -28.47
CA ILE A 518 -31.01 -10.01 -28.43
C ILE A 518 -32.44 -10.58 -28.36
N LYS A 519 -32.74 -11.58 -29.19
CA LYS A 519 -34.06 -12.23 -29.23
C LYS A 519 -34.42 -12.94 -27.92
N LYS A 520 -33.44 -13.51 -27.21
CA LYS A 520 -33.63 -14.13 -25.88
C LYS A 520 -33.87 -13.08 -24.79
N ILE A 521 -33.23 -11.90 -24.88
CA ILE A 521 -33.48 -10.79 -23.96
C ILE A 521 -34.90 -10.21 -24.17
N GLU A 522 -35.36 -10.09 -25.41
CA GLU A 522 -36.72 -9.60 -25.73
C GLU A 522 -37.85 -10.50 -25.22
N GLN A 523 -37.56 -11.78 -24.95
CA GLN A 523 -38.53 -12.73 -24.38
C GLN A 523 -38.69 -12.59 -22.85
N ILE A 524 -37.84 -11.79 -22.20
CA ILE A 524 -37.90 -11.57 -20.75
C ILE A 524 -39.01 -10.54 -20.44
N PRO A 525 -39.98 -10.85 -19.55
CA PRO A 525 -41.07 -9.94 -19.25
C PRO A 525 -40.57 -8.64 -18.60
N TRP A 526 -40.89 -7.51 -19.22
CA TRP A 526 -40.55 -6.17 -18.74
C TRP A 526 -41.80 -5.28 -18.65
N LYS A 527 -41.71 -4.21 -17.85
CA LYS A 527 -42.80 -3.23 -17.67
C LYS A 527 -42.29 -1.87 -18.13
N LYS A 528 -42.90 -1.31 -19.19
CA LYS A 528 -42.62 0.05 -19.65
C LYS A 528 -43.14 1.03 -18.61
N VAL A 529 -42.25 1.66 -17.85
CA VAL A 529 -42.60 2.77 -16.96
C VAL A 529 -42.33 4.05 -17.77
N ASN A 530 -43.25 5.02 -17.70
CA ASN A 530 -43.11 6.33 -18.37
C ASN A 530 -42.04 7.20 -17.69
N CYS A 531 -40.80 6.71 -17.66
CA CYS A 531 -39.60 7.47 -17.33
C CYS A 531 -38.61 7.26 -18.48
N SER A 532 -37.70 8.20 -18.68
CA SER A 532 -36.66 8.19 -19.71
C SER A 532 -35.59 7.08 -19.57
N ALA A 533 -35.88 6.01 -18.80
CA ALA A 533 -34.97 4.90 -18.52
C ALA A 533 -35.74 3.58 -18.26
N ASN A 534 -35.19 2.46 -18.73
CA ASN A 534 -35.72 1.12 -18.48
C ASN A 534 -35.13 0.52 -17.18
N VAL A 535 -35.77 0.81 -16.04
CA VAL A 535 -35.29 0.56 -14.65
C VAL A 535 -34.88 -0.89 -14.31
N ARG A 536 -35.13 -1.90 -15.16
CA ARG A 536 -34.79 -3.31 -14.87
C ARG A 536 -33.60 -3.87 -15.63
N PHE A 537 -33.02 -3.14 -16.59
CA PHE A 537 -32.01 -3.70 -17.47
C PHE A 537 -30.57 -3.36 -17.10
N GLU A 538 -30.29 -2.31 -16.32
CA GLU A 538 -28.91 -1.90 -15.99
C GLU A 538 -28.08 -3.00 -15.29
N PRO A 539 -28.48 -3.57 -14.15
CA PRO A 539 -27.62 -4.53 -13.44
C PRO A 539 -27.50 -5.87 -14.16
N LEU A 540 -28.53 -6.23 -14.96
CA LEU A 540 -28.59 -7.49 -15.69
C LEU A 540 -27.75 -7.39 -16.98
N ILE A 541 -27.85 -6.29 -17.71
CA ILE A 541 -27.05 -6.06 -18.93
C ILE A 541 -25.59 -5.86 -18.56
N GLU A 542 -25.25 -5.11 -17.49
CA GLU A 542 -23.87 -5.00 -17.02
C GLU A 542 -23.27 -6.37 -16.68
N LYS A 543 -24.00 -7.20 -15.91
CA LYS A 543 -23.55 -8.56 -15.58
C LYS A 543 -23.40 -9.44 -16.80
N ILE A 544 -24.33 -9.38 -17.75
CA ILE A 544 -24.27 -10.22 -18.95
C ILE A 544 -23.17 -9.75 -19.89
N VAL A 545 -22.96 -8.44 -20.07
CA VAL A 545 -21.87 -7.91 -20.90
C VAL A 545 -20.51 -8.24 -20.29
N ALA A 546 -20.36 -8.09 -18.96
CA ALA A 546 -19.15 -8.51 -18.25
C ALA A 546 -18.91 -10.02 -18.39
N HIS A 547 -19.95 -10.83 -18.27
CA HIS A 547 -19.87 -12.28 -18.40
C HIS A 547 -19.55 -12.74 -19.83
N VAL A 548 -20.19 -12.15 -20.85
CA VAL A 548 -19.96 -12.46 -22.27
C VAL A 548 -18.56 -12.05 -22.69
N ARG A 549 -18.07 -10.86 -22.29
CA ARG A 549 -16.71 -10.43 -22.62
C ARG A 549 -15.63 -11.21 -21.87
N GLY A 550 -15.86 -11.55 -20.61
CA GLY A 550 -14.97 -12.42 -19.83
C GLY A 550 -14.92 -13.86 -20.39
N SER A 551 -15.99 -14.32 -21.03
CA SER A 551 -16.00 -15.63 -21.70
C SER A 551 -15.33 -15.59 -23.07
N ILE A 552 -15.45 -14.47 -23.80
CA ILE A 552 -14.79 -14.28 -25.11
C ILE A 552 -13.26 -14.18 -24.96
N SER A 553 -12.74 -13.53 -23.91
CA SER A 553 -11.29 -13.45 -23.67
C SER A 553 -10.67 -14.79 -23.27
N VAL A 554 -11.40 -15.64 -22.54
CA VAL A 554 -10.94 -16.98 -22.13
C VAL A 554 -10.85 -17.94 -23.32
N VAL A 555 -11.75 -17.81 -24.30
CA VAL A 555 -11.79 -18.70 -25.47
C VAL A 555 -10.73 -18.33 -26.53
N ILE A 556 -10.34 -17.05 -26.64
CA ILE A 556 -9.34 -16.60 -27.64
C ILE A 556 -7.90 -16.99 -27.22
N HIS A 557 -7.66 -17.39 -25.98
CA HIS A 557 -6.30 -17.71 -25.47
C HIS A 557 -6.12 -19.18 -25.03
N GLY A 558 -7.10 -20.05 -25.27
CA GLY A 558 -7.00 -21.47 -24.96
C GLY A 558 -7.61 -22.32 -26.08
N ASP A 559 -6.78 -22.84 -26.96
CA ASP A 559 -7.26 -23.67 -28.07
C ASP A 559 -7.82 -25.03 -27.59
N GLU A 560 -8.91 -25.42 -28.26
CA GLU A 560 -9.55 -26.74 -28.41
C GLU A 560 -9.81 -27.64 -27.17
N ALA A 561 -11.03 -27.53 -26.61
CA ALA A 561 -11.92 -28.68 -26.35
C ALA A 561 -13.23 -28.22 -25.65
N ILE A 562 -14.24 -27.82 -26.41
CA ILE A 562 -15.58 -27.63 -25.86
C ILE A 562 -16.24 -29.00 -25.69
N LYS A 563 -16.21 -29.57 -24.48
CA LYS A 563 -17.21 -30.57 -24.08
C LYS A 563 -18.36 -29.86 -23.39
N SER A 564 -19.50 -29.88 -24.06
CA SER A 564 -20.80 -29.41 -23.58
C SER A 564 -21.18 -30.06 -22.25
N ILE A 565 -21.49 -29.26 -21.24
CA ILE A 565 -22.24 -29.70 -20.06
C ILE A 565 -23.65 -29.12 -20.19
N THR A 566 -24.62 -30.00 -20.43
CA THR A 566 -26.06 -29.71 -20.44
C THR A 566 -26.55 -29.49 -19.00
N PRO A 567 -27.45 -28.53 -18.74
CA PRO A 567 -27.85 -28.20 -17.37
C PRO A 567 -28.87 -29.19 -16.80
N MET A 568 -28.68 -29.59 -15.54
CA MET A 568 -29.74 -29.91 -14.59
C MET A 568 -29.72 -28.88 -13.47
#